data_AF-A0A067NK45-F1
#
_entry.id   AF-A0A067NK45-F1
#
_cell.length_a   1.000
_cell.length_b   1.000
_cell.length_c   1.000
_cell.angle_alpha   90.00
_cell.angle_beta   90.00
_cell.angle_gamma   90.00
#
_symmetry.space_group_name_H-M   'P 1'
#
loop_
_entity.id
_entity.type
_entity.pdbx_description
1 polymer ?
#
loop_
_entity_poly.entity_id
_entity_poly.type
_entity_poly.pdbx_seq_one_letter_code
_entity_poly.pdbx_strand_id
1 'polypeptide(L)'
;MSDVKKAMAEEEHCAVERGRSAPGDTSPSAFLISGLDIEEAQQELLVMAMKRDRTTVEATQLQTSRTSLLKRIMKFRNTQNSHMPGLSDYLKQTSNEEETATPEAMPLFLPSFFPKDKRVTICGLSLCDLEDRLRFAQASEALSKLR
;
A
#
# COMPACT_ATOMS: atom_id res chain seq x y z
N MET A 1 -12.36 7.35 5.30
CA MET A 1 -11.78 6.36 4.38
C MET A 1 -12.84 5.47 3.73
N SER A 2 -13.79 4.88 4.49
CA SER A 2 -14.85 4.00 3.95
C SER A 2 -15.65 4.63 2.79
N ASP A 3 -16.09 5.89 2.95
CA ASP A 3 -16.87 6.60 1.93
C ASP A 3 -16.08 6.88 0.64
N VAL A 4 -14.77 7.11 0.75
CA VAL A 4 -13.89 7.33 -0.40
C VAL A 4 -13.57 6.01 -1.11
N LYS A 5 -13.35 4.92 -0.36
CA LYS A 5 -13.22 3.57 -0.94
C LYS A 5 -14.48 3.21 -1.73
N LYS A 6 -15.66 3.52 -1.19
CA LYS A 6 -16.95 3.30 -1.87
C LYS A 6 -17.10 4.16 -3.13
N ALA A 7 -16.84 5.47 -3.05
CA ALA A 7 -16.92 6.37 -4.20
C ALA A 7 -15.95 5.95 -5.33
N MET A 8 -14.74 5.52 -4.99
CA MET A 8 -13.77 5.04 -5.99
C MET A 8 -14.20 3.73 -6.65
N ALA A 9 -14.84 2.82 -5.91
CA ALA A 9 -15.41 1.60 -6.47
C ALA A 9 -16.58 1.89 -7.42
N GLU A 10 -17.41 2.89 -7.10
CA GLU A 10 -18.49 3.36 -7.97
C GLU A 10 -17.96 4.04 -9.24
N GLU A 11 -16.94 4.91 -9.10
CA GLU A 11 -16.23 5.56 -10.23
C GLU A 11 -15.64 4.51 -11.19
N GLU A 12 -15.05 3.44 -10.64
CA GLU A 12 -14.49 2.33 -11.40
C GLU A 12 -15.58 1.50 -12.10
N HIS A 13 -16.69 1.19 -11.40
CA HIS A 13 -17.81 0.48 -12.01
C HIS A 13 -18.36 1.25 -13.22
N CYS A 14 -18.57 2.56 -13.08
CA CYS A 14 -18.96 3.41 -14.20
C CYS A 14 -17.91 3.47 -15.34
N ALA A 15 -16.61 3.38 -15.02
CA ALA A 15 -15.56 3.36 -16.03
C ALA A 15 -15.54 2.05 -16.83
N VAL A 16 -15.77 0.91 -16.16
CA VAL A 16 -15.90 -0.41 -16.79
C VAL A 16 -17.16 -0.46 -17.66
N GLU A 17 -18.30 0.02 -17.17
CA GLU A 17 -19.55 0.09 -17.96
C GLU A 17 -19.39 0.94 -19.24
N ARG A 18 -18.58 2.00 -19.17
CA ARG A 18 -18.27 2.85 -20.33
C ARG A 18 -17.18 2.29 -21.25
N GLY A 19 -16.70 1.06 -20.99
CA GLY A 19 -15.66 0.40 -21.78
C GLY A 19 -14.27 1.05 -21.66
N ARG A 20 -14.04 1.88 -20.64
CA ARG A 20 -12.76 2.57 -20.41
C ARG A 20 -11.76 1.76 -19.57
N SER A 21 -12.19 0.63 -19.02
CA SER A 21 -11.35 -0.28 -18.24
C SER A 21 -11.77 -1.73 -18.49
N ALA A 22 -10.79 -2.65 -18.54
CA ALA A 22 -11.06 -4.07 -18.70
C ALA A 22 -11.54 -4.70 -17.37
N PRO A 23 -12.56 -5.57 -17.40
CA PRO A 23 -13.00 -6.30 -16.21
C PRO A 23 -11.95 -7.34 -15.82
N GLY A 24 -11.20 -7.09 -14.75
CA GLY A 24 -10.21 -8.02 -14.21
C GLY A 24 -8.83 -7.40 -13.93
N ASP A 25 -8.55 -6.23 -14.49
CA ASP A 25 -7.36 -5.48 -14.11
C ASP A 25 -7.55 -4.95 -12.68
N THR A 26 -6.52 -5.12 -11.84
CA THR A 26 -6.56 -4.55 -10.50
C THR A 26 -6.58 -3.05 -10.68
N SER A 27 -7.64 -2.38 -10.26
CA SER A 27 -7.73 -0.93 -10.48
C SER A 27 -6.63 -0.19 -9.73
N PRO A 28 -6.12 0.93 -10.27
CA PRO A 28 -5.13 1.77 -9.60
C PRO A 28 -5.57 2.18 -8.18
N SER A 29 -6.86 2.39 -7.96
CA SER A 29 -7.42 2.70 -6.64
C SER A 29 -7.35 1.51 -5.68
N ALA A 30 -7.74 0.32 -6.14
CA ALA A 30 -7.68 -0.92 -5.38
C ALA A 30 -6.23 -1.31 -5.03
N PHE A 31 -5.30 -1.06 -5.96
CA PHE A 31 -3.87 -1.22 -5.72
C PHE A 31 -3.37 -0.30 -4.59
N LEU A 32 -3.70 1.00 -4.64
CA LEU A 32 -3.30 1.95 -3.59
C LEU A 32 -3.94 1.61 -2.24
N ILE A 33 -5.23 1.25 -2.22
CA ILE A 33 -5.93 0.80 -1.01
C ILE A 33 -5.21 -0.41 -0.40
N SER A 34 -4.85 -1.41 -1.22
CA SER A 34 -4.09 -2.56 -0.75
C SER A 34 -2.73 -2.16 -0.16
N GLY A 35 -2.06 -1.15 -0.71
CA GLY A 35 -0.80 -0.64 -0.16
C GLY A 35 -0.99 0.03 1.21
N LEU A 36 -2.01 0.88 1.36
CA LEU A 36 -2.34 1.53 2.62
C LEU A 36 -2.76 0.53 3.71
N ASP A 37 -3.53 -0.50 3.34
CA ASP A 37 -3.93 -1.56 4.28
C ASP A 37 -2.70 -2.40 4.74
N ILE A 38 -1.64 -2.51 3.91
CA ILE A 38 -0.37 -3.14 4.32
C ILE A 38 0.42 -2.21 5.25
N GLU A 39 0.47 -0.89 5.00
CA GLU A 39 1.10 0.07 5.91
C GLU A 39 0.46 0.01 7.31
N GLU A 40 -0.88 -0.03 7.39
CA GLU A 40 -1.59 -0.16 8.65
C GLU A 40 -1.23 -1.46 9.36
N ALA A 41 -1.23 -2.59 8.63
CA ALA A 41 -0.81 -3.87 9.18
C ALA A 41 0.67 -3.89 9.62
N GLN A 42 1.56 -3.19 8.93
CA GLN A 42 2.96 -3.02 9.34
C GLN A 42 3.05 -2.28 10.68
N GLN A 43 2.29 -1.19 10.85
CA GLN A 43 2.27 -0.42 12.09
C GLN A 43 1.73 -1.24 13.28
N GLU A 44 0.61 -1.94 13.09
CA GLU A 44 0.04 -2.82 14.12
C GLU A 44 1.02 -3.93 14.53
N LEU A 45 1.67 -4.54 13.54
CA LEU A 45 2.61 -5.62 13.77
C LEU A 45 3.89 -5.12 14.45
N LEU A 46 4.34 -3.90 14.13
CA LEU A 46 5.48 -3.25 14.77
C LEU A 46 5.19 -2.99 16.25
N VAL A 47 4.00 -2.50 16.61
CA VAL A 47 3.57 -2.34 18.01
C VAL A 47 3.54 -3.68 18.73
N MET A 48 2.99 -4.73 18.10
CA MET A 48 2.99 -6.08 18.66
C MET A 48 4.43 -6.62 18.84
N ALA A 49 5.31 -6.33 17.88
CA ALA A 49 6.72 -6.73 17.86
C ALA A 49 7.61 -5.94 18.85
N MET A 50 7.14 -4.84 19.42
CA MET A 50 7.83 -4.10 20.49
C MET A 50 7.51 -4.62 21.90
N LYS A 51 6.44 -5.40 22.09
CA LYS A 51 6.05 -5.95 23.41
C LYS A 51 7.13 -6.90 23.95
N ARG A 52 7.72 -6.60 25.13
CA ARG A 52 8.85 -7.35 25.71
C ARG A 52 8.46 -8.70 26.31
N ASP A 53 7.33 -8.75 27.02
CA ASP A 53 6.83 -9.97 27.64
C ASP A 53 5.80 -10.63 26.71
N ARG A 54 6.26 -11.66 25.97
CA ARG A 54 5.38 -12.47 25.12
C ARG A 54 5.23 -13.86 25.66
N THR A 55 3.98 -14.30 25.72
CA THR A 55 3.66 -15.71 25.87
C THR A 55 4.03 -16.48 24.60
N THR A 56 4.21 -17.80 24.70
CA THR A 56 4.43 -18.69 23.54
C THR A 56 3.30 -18.60 22.51
N VAL A 57 2.06 -18.35 22.97
CA VAL A 57 0.89 -18.13 22.10
C VAL A 57 1.03 -16.83 21.30
N GLU A 58 1.39 -15.72 21.95
CA GLU A 58 1.59 -14.42 21.29
C GLU A 58 2.77 -14.45 20.31
N ALA A 59 3.85 -15.16 20.64
CA ALA A 59 4.98 -15.35 19.72
C ALA A 59 4.55 -16.11 18.44
N THR A 60 3.68 -17.11 18.57
CA THR A 60 3.15 -17.87 17.44
C THR A 60 2.21 -17.00 16.58
N GLN A 61 1.36 -16.19 17.22
CA GLN A 61 0.49 -15.23 16.54
C GLN A 61 1.31 -14.21 15.75
N LEU A 62 2.35 -13.64 16.36
CA LEU A 62 3.25 -12.70 15.68
C LEU A 62 3.88 -13.33 14.44
N GLN A 63 4.39 -14.56 14.54
CA GLN A 63 5.01 -15.24 13.39
C GLN A 63 4.00 -15.51 12.27
N THR A 64 2.76 -15.84 12.62
CA THR A 64 1.66 -16.04 11.67
C THR A 64 1.32 -14.73 10.96
N SER A 65 1.21 -13.65 11.72
CA SER A 65 0.95 -12.30 11.19
C SER A 65 2.09 -11.81 10.29
N ARG A 66 3.37 -12.04 10.65
CA ARG A 66 4.54 -11.79 9.79
C ARG A 66 4.45 -12.51 8.46
N THR A 67 4.10 -13.79 8.49
CA THR A 67 3.97 -14.61 7.28
C THR A 67 2.82 -14.11 6.39
N SER A 68 1.68 -13.75 7.00
CA SER A 68 0.54 -13.16 6.29
C SER A 68 0.91 -11.82 5.64
N LEU A 69 1.58 -10.96 6.37
CA LEU A 69 2.04 -9.65 5.91
C LEU A 69 3.02 -9.80 4.74
N LEU A 70 4.01 -10.69 4.86
CA LEU A 70 4.96 -10.96 3.78
C LEU A 70 4.25 -11.40 2.49
N LYS A 71 3.26 -12.30 2.58
CA LYS A 71 2.45 -12.71 1.42
C LYS A 71 1.73 -11.54 0.77
N ARG A 72 1.16 -10.62 1.57
CA ARG A 72 0.50 -9.41 1.06
C ARG A 72 1.49 -8.47 0.37
N ILE A 73 2.66 -8.27 0.95
CA ILE A 73 3.74 -7.44 0.37
C ILE A 73 4.19 -8.04 -0.97
N MET A 74 4.44 -9.34 -1.05
CA MET A 74 4.84 -9.99 -2.30
C MET A 74 3.76 -9.86 -3.39
N LYS A 75 2.49 -10.04 -3.03
CA LYS A 75 1.37 -9.83 -3.96
C LYS A 75 1.32 -8.38 -4.44
N PHE A 76 1.49 -7.41 -3.54
CA PHE A 76 1.52 -6.00 -3.87
C PHE A 76 2.68 -5.65 -4.82
N ARG A 77 3.89 -6.19 -4.59
CA ARG A 77 5.04 -5.98 -5.49
C ARG A 77 4.81 -6.55 -6.89
N ASN A 78 4.13 -7.69 -6.99
CA ASN A 78 3.79 -8.27 -8.29
C ASN A 78 2.82 -7.38 -9.09
N THR A 79 1.81 -6.79 -8.44
CA THR A 79 0.88 -5.87 -9.11
C THR A 79 1.50 -4.49 -9.35
N GLN A 80 2.45 -4.08 -8.50
CA GLN A 80 3.12 -2.79 -8.57
C GLN A 80 3.85 -2.55 -9.90
N ASN A 81 4.47 -3.57 -10.48
CA ASN A 81 5.15 -3.43 -11.79
C ASN A 81 4.19 -3.02 -12.93
N SER A 82 2.90 -3.38 -12.84
CA SER A 82 1.88 -3.00 -13.81
C SER A 82 1.45 -1.53 -13.66
N HIS A 83 1.39 -1.04 -12.42
CA HIS A 83 0.94 0.32 -12.10
C HIS A 83 2.07 1.35 -12.04
N MET A 84 3.31 0.94 -11.77
CA MET A 84 4.49 1.80 -11.62
C MET A 84 5.66 1.27 -12.45
N PRO A 85 5.64 1.43 -13.78
CA PRO A 85 6.66 0.88 -14.66
C PRO A 85 8.07 1.44 -14.37
N GLY A 86 8.16 2.73 -14.00
CA GLY A 86 9.43 3.38 -13.70
C GLY A 86 10.07 2.97 -12.36
N LEU A 87 9.38 2.19 -11.54
CA LEU A 87 9.89 1.73 -10.25
C LEU A 87 11.09 0.81 -10.43
N SER A 88 11.00 -0.14 -11.37
CA SER A 88 12.05 -1.14 -11.57
C SER A 88 13.39 -0.50 -11.95
N ASP A 89 13.35 0.55 -12.78
CA ASP A 89 14.54 1.29 -13.18
C ASP A 89 15.09 2.16 -12.04
N TYR A 90 14.21 2.76 -11.24
CA TYR A 90 14.60 3.49 -10.05
C TYR A 90 15.31 2.57 -9.04
N LEU A 91 14.75 1.40 -8.74
CA LEU A 91 15.32 0.45 -7.77
C LEU A 91 16.68 -0.09 -8.20
N LYS A 92 16.89 -0.34 -9.50
CA LYS A 92 18.19 -0.73 -10.05
C LYS A 92 19.26 0.35 -9.85
N GLN A 93 18.88 1.62 -9.97
CA GLN A 93 19.79 2.75 -9.76
C GLN A 93 20.11 2.97 -8.28
N THR A 94 19.18 2.63 -7.39
CA THR A 94 19.30 2.89 -5.95
C THR A 94 19.81 1.71 -5.13
N SER A 95 20.20 0.59 -5.77
CA SER A 95 20.78 -0.64 -5.19
C SER A 95 20.81 -0.63 -3.66
N ASN A 96 19.73 -1.07 -3.02
CA ASN A 96 19.69 -1.13 -1.58
C ASN A 96 19.16 -2.49 -1.11
N GLU A 97 19.88 -3.01 -0.13
CA GLU A 97 19.80 -4.34 0.47
C GLU A 97 18.45 -4.54 1.18
N GLU A 98 17.43 -5.00 0.47
CA GLU A 98 16.13 -5.32 1.07
C GLU A 98 16.10 -6.70 1.75
N GLU A 99 17.14 -7.52 1.58
CA GLU A 99 17.13 -8.95 1.94
C GLU A 99 17.07 -9.21 3.45
N THR A 100 17.36 -8.21 4.29
CA THR A 100 17.42 -8.38 5.76
C THR A 100 16.31 -7.64 6.53
N ALA A 101 15.39 -6.96 5.86
CA ALA A 101 14.32 -6.22 6.54
C ALA A 101 13.22 -7.17 7.05
N THR A 102 12.78 -6.99 8.30
CA THR A 102 11.59 -7.71 8.79
C THR A 102 10.36 -7.25 8.01
N PRO A 103 9.27 -8.06 7.93
CA PRO A 103 8.07 -7.68 7.20
C PRO A 103 7.46 -6.34 7.66
N GLU A 104 7.70 -5.96 8.92
CA GLU A 104 7.24 -4.69 9.51
C GLU A 104 8.06 -3.48 9.04
N ALA A 105 9.34 -3.68 8.70
CA ALA A 105 10.28 -2.62 8.30
C ALA A 105 10.55 -2.59 6.79
N MET A 106 9.96 -3.52 6.04
CA MET A 106 10.13 -3.60 4.60
C MET A 106 9.48 -2.38 3.93
N PRO A 107 10.22 -1.60 3.13
CA PRO A 107 9.68 -0.39 2.52
C PRO A 107 8.57 -0.72 1.52
N LEU A 108 7.47 0.02 1.64
CA LEU A 108 6.41 0.05 0.64
C LEU A 108 6.63 1.23 -0.27
N PHE A 109 6.87 0.93 -1.55
CA PHE A 109 7.16 1.93 -2.57
C PHE A 109 5.87 2.61 -3.09
N LEU A 110 5.10 3.24 -2.22
CA LEU A 110 3.94 4.04 -2.62
C LEU A 110 4.39 5.34 -3.31
N PRO A 111 3.53 6.00 -4.11
CA PRO A 111 3.90 7.25 -4.77
C PRO A 111 4.43 8.32 -3.80
N SER A 112 3.85 8.42 -2.60
CA SER A 112 4.29 9.31 -1.53
C SER A 112 5.72 9.07 -1.04
N PHE A 113 6.25 7.84 -1.16
CA PHE A 113 7.62 7.48 -0.79
C PHE A 113 8.67 8.20 -1.66
N PHE A 114 8.32 8.50 -2.92
CA PHE A 114 9.27 9.12 -3.86
C PHE A 114 9.29 10.65 -3.72
N PRO A 115 10.45 11.29 -4.01
CA PRO A 115 10.52 12.74 -4.17
C PRO A 115 9.58 13.23 -5.28
N LYS A 116 8.97 14.42 -5.11
CA LYS A 116 7.98 14.98 -6.03
C LYS A 116 8.47 14.99 -7.49
N ASP A 117 9.74 15.31 -7.71
CA ASP A 117 10.36 15.38 -9.05
C ASP A 117 10.45 14.03 -9.77
N LYS A 118 10.36 12.92 -9.03
CA LYS A 118 10.46 11.55 -9.55
C LYS A 118 9.12 10.82 -9.62
N ARG A 119 8.10 11.28 -8.88
CA ARG A 119 6.77 10.65 -8.83
C ARG A 119 6.11 10.51 -10.18
N VAL A 120 6.13 11.58 -11.00
CA VAL A 120 5.48 11.56 -12.33
C VAL A 120 6.15 10.53 -13.25
N THR A 121 7.48 10.43 -13.19
CA THR A 121 8.25 9.46 -14.00
C THR A 121 8.04 8.02 -13.53
N ILE A 122 7.89 7.79 -12.22
CA ILE A 122 7.82 6.44 -11.64
C ILE A 122 6.38 5.90 -11.63
N CYS A 123 5.42 6.71 -11.18
CA CYS A 123 4.06 6.32 -10.84
C CYS A 123 3.01 6.79 -11.86
N GLY A 124 3.34 7.80 -12.67
CA GLY A 124 2.36 8.53 -13.47
C GLY A 124 1.55 9.54 -12.66
N LEU A 125 1.04 10.59 -13.32
CA LEU A 125 0.33 11.70 -12.66
C LEU A 125 -0.98 11.23 -11.99
N SER A 126 -1.74 10.37 -12.67
CA SER A 126 -3.04 9.89 -12.18
C SER A 126 -2.95 9.08 -10.89
N LEU A 127 -1.88 8.31 -10.68
CA LEU A 127 -1.71 7.50 -9.48
C LEU A 127 -1.40 8.37 -8.25
N CYS A 128 -0.68 9.47 -8.44
CA CYS A 128 -0.35 10.40 -7.37
C CYS A 128 -1.61 11.11 -6.84
N ASP A 129 -2.46 11.60 -7.74
CA ASP A 129 -3.71 12.28 -7.37
C ASP A 129 -4.68 11.35 -6.62
N LEU A 130 -4.73 10.08 -7.03
CA LEU A 130 -5.55 9.06 -6.35
C LEU A 130 -5.03 8.77 -4.93
N GLU A 131 -3.71 8.69 -4.74
CA GLU A 131 -3.13 8.51 -3.41
C GLU A 131 -3.42 9.72 -2.53
N ASP A 132 -3.28 10.94 -3.04
CA ASP A 132 -3.56 12.16 -2.28
C ASP A 132 -5.02 12.21 -1.80
N ARG A 133 -6.00 11.84 -2.65
CA ARG A 133 -7.41 11.68 -2.22
C ARG A 133 -7.56 10.67 -1.08
N LEU A 134 -6.91 9.50 -1.19
CA LEU A 134 -6.98 8.45 -0.18
C LEU A 134 -6.34 8.88 1.15
N ARG A 135 -5.16 9.49 1.10
CA ARG A 135 -4.43 9.99 2.28
C ARG A 135 -5.22 11.10 2.98
N PHE A 136 -5.80 12.02 2.23
CA PHE A 136 -6.68 13.05 2.78
C PHE A 136 -7.88 12.43 3.51
N ALA A 137 -8.52 11.43 2.91
CA ALA A 137 -9.65 10.72 3.52
C ALA A 137 -9.28 9.94 4.78
N GLN A 138 -8.05 9.39 4.83
CA GLN A 138 -7.51 8.71 6.01
C GLN A 138 -7.23 9.70 7.13
N ALA A 139 -6.56 10.82 6.83
CA ALA A 139 -6.28 11.87 7.80
C ALA A 139 -7.54 12.50 8.37
N SER A 140 -8.55 12.77 7.53
CA SER A 140 -9.84 13.29 7.98
C SER A 140 -10.56 12.31 8.91
N GLU A 141 -10.54 11.01 8.61
CA GLU A 141 -11.16 10.00 9.49
C GLU A 141 -10.40 9.86 10.82
N ALA A 142 -9.07 9.84 10.78
CA ALA A 142 -8.23 9.80 11.97
C ALA A 142 -8.51 11.01 12.88
N LEU A 143 -8.65 12.21 12.29
CA LEU A 143 -9.01 13.42 13.04
C LEU A 143 -10.41 13.33 13.66
N SER A 144 -11.38 12.79 12.92
CA SER A 144 -12.74 12.58 13.45
C SER A 144 -12.77 11.57 14.60
N LYS A 145 -11.91 10.56 14.62
CA LYS A 145 -11.79 9.59 15.73
C LYS A 145 -11.22 10.21 17.01
N LEU A 146 -10.54 11.35 16.92
CA LEU A 146 -9.95 12.06 18.06
C LEU A 146 -10.87 13.14 18.67
N ARG A 147 -11.98 13.44 18.01
CA ARG A 147 -12.98 14.44 18.44
C ARG A 147 -14.11 13.79 19.22
#